data_AF-A0A1C3CUN0-F1
#
_entry.id   AF-A0A1C3CUN0-F1
#
_cell.length_a   1.000
_cell.length_b   1.000
_cell.length_c   1.000
_cell.angle_alpha   90.00
_cell.angle_beta   90.00
_cell.angle_gamma   90.00
#
_symmetry.space_group_name_H-M   'P 1'
#
loop_
_entity.id
_entity.type
_entity.pdbx_description
1 polymer ?
#
loop_
_entity_poly.entity_id
_entity_poly.type
_entity_poly.pdbx_seq_one_letter_code
_entity_poly.pdbx_strand_id
1 'polypeptide(L)' 'MHTEELFELFFKLLDPDMHPPKLYQRGDLKMFWRERFSEALSLQEPHGAMMGYVELPKIFLKTYRAVQEKMESSK' A
#
# COMPACT_ATOMS: atom_id res chain seq x y z
N MET A 1 -2.35 -15.49 -1.23
CA MET A 1 -1.16 -14.63 -1.35
C MET A 1 -0.76 -14.18 0.04
N HIS A 2 0.51 -14.32 0.41
CA HIS A 2 0.98 -13.89 1.73
C HIS A 2 1.02 -12.36 1.79
N THR A 3 0.75 -11.77 2.96
CA THR A 3 0.74 -10.32 3.17
C THR A 3 2.00 -9.63 2.63
N GLU A 4 3.15 -10.26 2.79
CA GLU A 4 4.43 -9.75 2.31
C GLU A 4 4.53 -9.73 0.78
N GLU A 5 4.00 -10.74 0.09
CA GLU A 5 3.97 -10.76 -1.38
C GLU A 5 3.07 -9.64 -1.93
N LEU A 6 1.97 -9.34 -1.23
CA LEU A 6 1.06 -8.27 -1.59
C LEU A 6 1.68 -6.89 -1.36
N PHE A 7 2.47 -6.76 -0.29
CA PHE A 7 3.27 -5.57 -0.04
C PHE A 7 4.34 -5.37 -1.13
N GLU A 8 5.09 -6.42 -1.49
CA GLU A 8 6.11 -6.32 -2.54
C GLU A 8 5.50 -5.94 -3.90
N LEU A 9 4.32 -6.46 -4.24
CA LEU A 9 3.60 -6.07 -5.44
C LEU A 9 3.21 -4.59 -5.38
N PHE A 10 2.61 -4.14 -4.28
CA PHE A 10 2.28 -2.73 -4.07
C PHE A 10 3.51 -1.84 -4.21
N PHE A 11 4.61 -2.17 -3.52
CA PHE A 11 5.81 -1.35 -3.50
C PHE A 11 6.46 -1.20 -4.89
N LYS A 12 6.43 -2.27 -5.70
CA LYS A 12 6.92 -2.24 -7.09
C LYS A 12 6.09 -1.38 -8.04
N LEU A 13 4.83 -1.11 -7.70
CA LEU A 13 3.91 -0.30 -8.51
C LEU A 13 3.96 1.19 -8.17
N LEU A 14 4.72 1.58 -7.13
CA LEU A 14 4.86 2.98 -6.77
C LEU A 14 5.81 3.68 -7.75
N ASP A 15 5.29 4.74 -8.37
CA ASP A 15 6.11 5.65 -9.15
C ASP A 15 6.99 6.54 -8.24
N PRO A 16 8.13 7.04 -8.75
CA PRO A 16 9.02 7.90 -7.95
C PRO A 16 8.37 9.14 -7.34
N ASP A 17 7.33 9.69 -7.98
CA ASP A 17 6.57 10.86 -7.54
C ASP A 17 5.56 10.56 -6.43
N MET A 18 5.18 9.30 -6.26
CA MET A 18 4.33 8.85 -5.16
C MET A 18 5.09 8.81 -3.84
N HIS A 19 6.43 8.82 -3.87
CA HIS A 19 7.26 8.78 -2.68
C HIS A 19 7.26 10.12 -1.92
N PRO A 20 7.32 10.09 -0.57
CA PRO A 20 7.46 11.32 0.20
C PRO A 20 8.77 12.05 -0.14
N PRO A 21 8.73 13.35 -0.53
CA PRO A 21 9.92 14.06 -1.02
C PRO A 21 11.11 14.04 -0.06
N LYS A 22 10.84 14.07 1.26
CA LYS A 22 11.88 14.08 2.32
C LYS A 22 12.46 12.69 2.62
N LEU A 23 11.78 11.61 2.24
CA LEU A 23 12.19 10.23 2.57
C LEU A 23 12.91 9.55 1.41
N TYR A 24 12.70 10.01 0.16
CA TYR A 24 13.45 9.54 -1.00
C TYR A 24 14.98 9.65 -0.81
N GLN A 25 15.42 10.68 -0.10
CA GLN A 25 16.84 10.97 0.14
C GLN A 25 17.49 10.13 1.25
N ARG A 26 16.71 9.43 2.09
CA ARG A 26 17.21 8.69 3.26
C ARG A 26 17.28 7.17 3.07
N GLY A 27 16.69 6.63 2.01
CA GLY A 27 16.72 5.19 1.72
C GLY A 27 15.69 4.33 2.45
N ASP A 28 14.94 4.89 3.40
CA ASP A 28 13.97 4.16 4.23
C ASP A 28 12.57 4.00 3.60
N LEU A 29 12.45 4.15 2.28
CA LEU A 29 11.16 4.12 1.57
C LEU A 29 10.41 2.79 1.77
N LYS A 30 11.14 1.67 1.74
CA LYS A 30 10.51 0.35 1.86
C LYS A 30 9.89 0.14 3.24
N MET A 31 10.60 0.55 4.31
CA MET A 31 10.07 0.49 5.67
C MET A 31 8.88 1.45 5.85
N PHE A 32 9.00 2.68 5.35
CA PHE A 32 7.92 3.65 5.35
C PHE A 32 6.65 3.07 4.71
N TRP A 33 6.75 2.54 3.49
CA TRP A 33 5.60 1.99 2.79
C TRP A 33 5.06 0.73 3.45
N ARG A 34 5.91 -0.10 4.08
CA ARG A 34 5.47 -1.28 4.81
C ARG A 34 4.59 -0.91 6.00
N GLU A 35 4.92 0.16 6.74
CA GLU A 35 4.08 0.66 7.83
C GLU A 35 2.69 1.09 7.32
N ARG A 36 2.63 1.91 6.27
CA ARG A 36 1.36 2.42 5.72
C ARG A 36 0.52 1.31 5.12
N PHE A 37 1.18 0.31 4.53
CA PHE A 37 0.51 -0.89 4.04
C PHE A 37 -0.10 -1.72 5.18
N SER A 38 0.62 -1.87 6.31
CA SER A 38 0.12 -2.52 7.51
C SER A 38 -1.07 -1.77 8.15
N GLU A 39 -0.99 -0.44 8.19
CA GLU A 39 -2.08 0.44 8.63
C GLU A 39 -3.33 0.24 7.76
N ALA A 40 -3.17 0.20 6.43
CA ALA A 40 -4.26 -0.03 5.48
C ALA A 40 -4.90 -1.43 5.63
N LEU A 41 -4.12 -2.46 5.98
CA LEU A 41 -4.63 -3.81 6.27
C LEU A 41 -5.42 -3.87 7.57
N SER A 42 -4.94 -3.16 8.59
CA SER A 42 -5.51 -3.16 9.93
C SER A 42 -6.84 -2.39 10.01
N LEU A 43 -7.23 -1.68 8.93
CA LEU A 43 -8.38 -0.77 8.88
C LEU A 43 -8.37 0.30 9.99
N GLN A 44 -7.23 0.52 10.63
CA GLN A 44 -7.07 1.54 11.64
C GLN A 44 -6.88 2.90 10.96
N GLU A 45 -7.45 3.96 11.55
CA GLU A 45 -7.22 5.31 11.06
C GLU A 45 -5.75 5.68 11.30
N PRO A 46 -5.05 6.20 10.27
CA PRO A 46 -3.67 6.64 10.42
C PRO A 46 -3.57 7.77 11.46
N HIS A 47 -2.62 7.69 12.37
CA HIS A 47 -2.35 8.79 13.30
C HIS A 47 -1.42 9.83 12.64
N GLY A 48 -1.92 11.07 12.47
CA GLY A 48 -1.10 12.26 12.21
C GLY A 48 -0.91 12.67 10.74
N ALA A 49 0.06 13.55 10.49
CA ALA A 49 0.27 14.28 9.23
C ALA A 49 0.65 13.41 8.00
N MET A 50 0.72 12.09 8.15
CA MET A 50 1.07 11.14 7.08
C MET A 50 -0.13 10.35 6.54
N MET A 51 -1.35 10.70 6.97
CA MET A 51 -2.64 10.19 6.46
C MET A 51 -2.69 10.09 4.93
N GLY A 52 -2.11 11.05 4.21
CA GLY A 52 -2.14 11.08 2.74
C GLY A 52 -1.47 9.86 2.07
N TYR A 53 -0.47 9.24 2.71
CA TYR A 53 0.24 8.10 2.12
C TYR A 53 -0.44 6.75 2.38
N VAL A 54 -1.39 6.66 3.33
CA VAL A 54 -2.12 5.41 3.59
C VAL A 54 -3.23 5.16 2.56
N GLU A 55 -3.69 6.21 1.88
CA GLU A 55 -4.74 6.06 0.85
C GLU A 55 -4.27 5.23 -0.36
N LEU A 56 -3.00 5.34 -0.75
CA LEU A 56 -2.43 4.53 -1.84
C LEU A 56 -2.52 3.01 -1.56
N PRO A 57 -2.02 2.48 -0.43
CA PRO A 57 -2.18 1.07 -0.11
C PRO A 57 -3.65 0.69 0.10
N LYS A 58 -4.51 1.56 0.65
CA LYS A 58 -5.96 1.29 0.75
C LYS A 58 -6.62 1.08 -0.61
N ILE A 59 -6.35 1.97 -1.58
CA ILE A 59 -6.90 1.89 -2.93
C ILE A 59 -6.40 0.63 -3.63
N PHE A 60 -5.11 0.33 -3.50
CA PHE A 60 -4.52 -0.90 -4.02
C PHE A 60 -5.21 -2.15 -3.47
N LEU A 61 -5.36 -2.25 -2.14
CA LEU A 61 -6.00 -3.40 -1.49
C LEU A 61 -7.48 -3.54 -1.90
N LYS A 62 -8.23 -2.44 -1.99
CA LYS A 62 -9.63 -2.45 -2.46
C LYS A 62 -9.72 -2.96 -3.91
N THR A 63 -8.83 -2.48 -4.77
CA THR A 63 -8.78 -2.88 -6.18
C THR A 63 -8.43 -4.35 -6.31
N TYR A 64 -7.41 -4.81 -5.58
CA TYR A 64 -7.00 -6.21 -5.55
C TYR A 64 -8.16 -7.13 -5.14
N ARG A 65 -8.88 -6.81 -4.06
CA ARG A 65 -10.06 -7.57 -3.61
C ARG A 65 -11.16 -7.63 -4.66
N ALA A 66 -11.52 -6.49 -5.25
CA ALA A 66 -12.54 -6.43 -6.30
C ALA A 66 -12.17 -7.26 -7.54
N VAL A 67 -10.89 -7.28 -7.92
CA VAL A 67 -10.40 -8.12 -9.03
C VAL A 67 -10.46 -9.61 -8.67
N GLN A 68 -10.08 -9.98 -7.45
CA GLN A 68 -10.18 -11.37 -6.98
C GLN A 68 -11.63 -11.86 -7.00
N GLU A 69 -12.57 -11.09 -6.44
CA GLU A 69 -14.01 -11.41 -6.40
C GLU A 69 -14.57 -11.63 -7.82
N LYS A 70 -14.18 -10.78 -8.78
CA LYS A 70 -14.60 -10.90 -10.18
C LYS A 70 -14.05 -12.18 -10.84
N MET A 71 -12.79 -12.52 -10.59
CA MET A 71 -12.16 -13.73 -11.12
C MET A 71 -12.76 -15.01 -10.52
N GLU A 72 -13.14 -14.98 -9.25
CA GLU A 72 -13.82 -16.10 -8.58
C GLU A 72 -15.27 -16.27 -9.06
N SER A 73 -16.00 -15.17 -9.27
CA SER A 73 -17.37 -15.19 -9.79
C SER A 73 -17.48 -15.60 -11.26
N SER A 74 -16.35 -15.62 -11.99
CA SER A 74 -16.28 -15.99 -13.41
C SER A 74 -15.85 -17.46 -13.64
N LYS A 75 -15.66 -18.23 -12.56
CA LYS A 75 -15.35 -19.67 -12.60
C LYS A 75 -16.60 -20.49 -12.30
#